data_AF-A0A963QKI6-F1
#
_entry.id   AF-A0A963QKI6-F1
#
_cell.length_a   1.000
_cell.length_b   1.000
_cell.length_c   1.000
_cell.angle_alpha   90.00
_cell.angle_beta   90.00
_cell.angle_gamma   90.00
#
_symmetry.space_group_name_H-M   'P 1'
#
loop_
_entity.id
_entity.type
_entity.pdbx_description
1 polymer ?
#
loop_
_entity_poly.entity_id
_entity_poly.type
_entity_poly.pdbx_seq_one_letter_code
_entity_poly.pdbx_strand_id
1 'polypeptide(L)'
;MGKADFSTSRPTRLGVIVVIALIHVAVIFGLIRAFAPDVVDEVVESVTSAIFVTVTTPTPTPTPPPEPPAKAAAQQEQGAQGAAGKKAKPREVTAPDPKIVISEKPAPPASSTGTENRSGAREAGEGTGAGGTGTGTGAGGEGSGQGGGGGIASKAEKIKGDINSARDYPRESRDARIGASVVIAITVGTDGRPRSCRVARPSPDPEADRITCDLAMKRFRFRPATNADGQPVESVYGWQQLWFYKGSR
;
A
#
# COMPACT_ATOMS: atom_id res chain seq x y z
N MET A 1 6.81 -26.86 50.06
CA MET A 1 7.51 -26.05 49.03
C MET A 1 7.17 -24.58 49.25
N GLY A 2 8.12 -23.79 49.77
CA GLY A 2 7.95 -22.36 49.97
C GLY A 2 7.97 -21.60 48.65
N LYS A 3 6.99 -20.71 48.45
CA LYS A 3 7.01 -19.74 47.35
C LYS A 3 8.06 -18.68 47.69
N ALA A 4 9.09 -18.55 46.86
CA ALA A 4 10.01 -17.43 46.95
C ALA A 4 9.30 -16.19 46.37
N ASP A 5 8.76 -15.34 47.25
CA ASP A 5 8.24 -14.03 46.87
C ASP A 5 9.39 -13.07 46.62
N PHE A 6 9.76 -12.90 45.35
CA PHE A 6 10.73 -11.88 44.91
C PHE A 6 10.04 -10.52 44.76
N SER A 7 9.54 -9.95 45.86
CA SER A 7 9.16 -8.54 45.87
C SER A 7 10.41 -7.68 46.11
N THR A 8 11.06 -7.24 45.04
CA THR A 8 12.16 -6.28 45.15
C THR A 8 11.64 -4.96 45.73
N SER A 9 12.31 -4.42 46.75
CA SER A 9 11.90 -3.18 47.40
C SER A 9 11.90 -1.99 46.42
N ARG A 10 10.99 -1.03 46.62
CA ARG A 10 10.86 0.19 45.78
C ARG A 10 12.20 0.90 45.49
N PRO A 11 13.14 1.08 46.43
CA PRO A 11 14.41 1.76 46.14
C PRO A 11 15.30 0.97 45.15
N THR A 12 15.28 -0.36 45.20
CA THR A 12 16.08 -1.20 44.28
C THR A 12 15.49 -1.17 42.86
N ARG A 13 14.17 -1.12 42.72
CA ARG A 13 13.52 -0.98 41.40
C ARG A 13 13.85 0.36 40.75
N LEU A 14 13.88 1.44 41.54
CA LEU A 14 14.26 2.76 41.07
C LEU A 14 15.73 2.78 40.62
N GLY A 15 16.62 2.17 41.40
CA GLY A 15 18.04 2.04 41.05
C GLY A 15 18.25 1.29 39.73
N VAL A 16 17.55 0.17 39.53
CA VAL A 16 17.62 -0.60 38.28
C VAL A 16 17.08 0.22 37.09
N ILE A 17 15.98 0.95 37.26
CA ILE A 17 15.45 1.83 36.20
C ILE A 17 16.45 2.90 35.81
N VAL A 18 17.10 3.56 36.79
CA VAL A 18 18.12 4.58 36.51
C VAL A 18 19.32 3.98 35.78
N VAL A 19 19.82 2.82 36.22
CA VAL A 19 20.93 2.13 35.54
C VAL A 19 20.56 1.77 34.10
N ILE A 20 19.37 1.22 33.87
CA ILE A 20 18.90 0.89 32.53
C ILE A 20 18.78 2.16 31.67
N ALA A 21 18.23 3.24 32.21
CA ALA A 21 18.12 4.51 31.50
C ALA A 21 19.49 5.05 31.09
N LEU A 22 20.48 5.00 31.99
CA LEU A 22 21.86 5.41 31.70
C LEU A 22 22.50 4.55 30.60
N ILE A 23 22.26 3.24 30.61
CA ILE A 23 22.74 2.33 29.55
C ILE A 23 22.12 2.70 28.20
N HIS A 24 20.82 2.98 28.15
CA HIS A 24 20.16 3.39 26.90
C HIS A 24 20.72 4.71 26.39
N VAL A 25 20.92 5.71 27.26
CA VAL A 25 21.52 6.99 26.89
C VAL A 25 22.93 6.79 26.33
N ALA A 26 23.77 5.96 26.97
CA ALA A 26 25.12 5.69 26.52
C ALA A 26 25.15 4.98 25.15
N VAL A 27 24.26 3.99 24.93
CA VAL A 27 24.14 3.29 23.65
C VAL A 27 23.66 4.24 22.55
N ILE A 28 22.62 5.04 22.82
CA ILE A 28 22.11 6.03 21.86
C ILE A 28 23.21 7.03 21.50
N PHE A 29 23.93 7.56 22.50
CA PHE A 29 25.04 8.48 22.27
C PHE A 29 26.17 7.85 21.45
N GLY A 30 26.53 6.59 21.75
CA GLY A 30 27.52 5.84 20.98
C GLY A 30 27.10 5.63 19.51
N LEU A 31 25.82 5.32 19.28
CA LEU A 31 25.26 5.17 17.93
C LEU A 31 25.23 6.49 17.17
N ILE A 32 24.83 7.60 17.81
CA ILE A 32 24.87 8.94 17.18
C ILE A 32 26.31 9.28 16.78
N ARG A 33 27.28 9.09 17.68
CA ARG A 33 28.70 9.36 17.38
C ARG A 33 29.26 8.47 16.27
N ALA A 34 28.80 7.22 16.17
CA ALA A 34 29.30 6.27 15.18
C ALA A 34 28.66 6.44 13.79
N PHE A 35 27.37 6.79 13.72
CA PHE A 35 26.59 6.79 12.48
C PHE A 35 26.13 8.18 12.02
N ALA A 36 26.27 9.22 12.85
CA ALA A 36 25.86 10.59 12.55
C ALA A 36 26.84 11.63 13.14
N PRO A 37 28.12 11.66 12.71
CA PRO A 37 29.12 12.59 13.23
C PRO A 37 28.74 14.07 12.99
N ASP A 38 28.08 14.39 11.87
CA ASP A 38 27.73 15.77 11.49
C ASP A 38 26.67 16.41 12.40
N VAL A 39 25.82 15.59 13.05
CA VAL A 39 24.76 16.06 13.97
C VAL A 39 25.36 16.56 15.30
N VAL A 40 26.56 16.09 15.65
CA VAL A 40 27.23 16.50 16.89
C VAL A 40 27.84 17.89 16.74
N ASP A 41 28.30 18.25 15.54
CA ASP A 41 28.90 19.55 15.24
C ASP A 41 27.84 20.66 15.18
N GLU A 42 26.66 20.39 14.62
CA GLU A 42 25.53 21.34 14.54
C GLU A 42 25.01 21.76 15.93
N VAL A 43 25.04 20.85 16.91
CA VAL A 43 24.60 21.15 18.29
C VAL A 43 25.61 22.01 19.04
N VAL A 44 26.92 21.87 18.77
CA VAL A 44 27.96 22.71 19.38
C VAL A 44 27.88 24.15 18.86
N GLU A 45 27.54 24.32 17.58
CA GLU A 45 27.38 25.65 16.97
C GLU A 45 26.09 26.35 17.43
N SER A 46 25.01 25.60 17.65
CA SER A 46 23.75 26.15 18.18
C SER A 46 23.84 26.63 19.63
N VAL A 47 24.78 26.12 20.44
CA VAL A 47 24.96 26.55 21.84
C VAL A 47 25.85 27.80 21.94
N THR A 48 26.73 28.05 20.97
CA THR A 48 27.61 29.24 20.97
C THR A 48 26.93 30.50 20.43
N SER A 49 25.85 30.40 19.65
CA SER A 49 25.13 31.56 19.11
C SER A 49 24.15 32.23 20.09
N ALA A 50 23.81 31.59 21.21
CA ALA A 50 22.85 32.11 22.19
C ALA A 50 23.49 33.00 23.29
N ILE A 51 24.80 33.25 23.22
CA ILE A 51 25.55 34.05 24.21
C ILE A 51 26.04 35.36 23.58
N PHE A 52 25.15 36.12 22.93
CA PHE A 52 25.40 37.55 22.67
C PHE A 52 24.18 38.37 23.08
N VAL A 53 24.27 38.88 24.30
CA VAL A 53 23.39 39.90 24.87
C VAL A 53 23.55 41.18 24.06
N THR A 54 22.47 41.65 23.43
CA THR A 54 22.38 43.04 22.93
C THR A 54 21.36 43.80 23.78
N VAL A 55 21.90 44.59 24.70
CA VAL A 55 21.17 45.66 25.39
C VAL A 55 21.18 46.90 24.49
N THR A 56 20.03 47.41 24.06
CA THR A 56 19.75 48.85 23.90
C THR A 56 18.22 49.06 23.85
N THR A 57 17.71 49.98 24.66
CA THR A 57 16.29 50.39 24.85
C THR A 57 15.95 51.63 23.97
N PRO A 58 14.78 52.31 24.06
CA PRO A 58 13.71 52.34 23.04
C PRO A 58 13.47 53.69 22.30
N THR A 59 12.66 53.60 21.22
CA THR A 59 11.86 54.54 20.35
C THR A 59 11.39 55.90 20.99
N PRO A 60 10.96 57.01 20.28
CA PRO A 60 10.15 57.03 19.02
C PRO A 60 10.09 58.29 18.06
N THR A 61 9.46 58.10 16.87
CA THR A 61 8.66 59.05 15.98
C THR A 61 9.41 60.18 15.21
N PRO A 62 8.97 60.77 14.05
CA PRO A 62 7.73 60.69 13.23
C PRO A 62 7.87 60.34 11.72
N THR A 63 6.71 60.04 11.11
CA THR A 63 6.42 59.79 9.69
C THR A 63 6.57 61.03 8.77
N PRO A 64 7.06 60.87 7.52
CA PRO A 64 6.83 61.82 6.42
C PRO A 64 5.88 61.30 5.31
N PRO A 65 5.34 62.22 4.46
CA PRO A 65 4.07 62.13 3.71
C PRO A 65 4.12 61.34 2.37
N PRO A 66 2.95 61.08 1.73
CA PRO A 66 2.85 60.21 0.55
C PRO A 66 2.97 60.96 -0.79
N GLU A 67 3.51 60.29 -1.83
CA GLU A 67 3.15 60.27 -3.28
C GLU A 67 4.38 59.95 -4.19
N PRO A 68 4.25 59.64 -5.51
CA PRO A 68 3.12 59.19 -6.37
C PRO A 68 3.47 57.91 -7.21
N PRO A 69 2.59 57.38 -8.11
CA PRO A 69 2.63 55.98 -8.54
C PRO A 69 3.41 55.64 -9.83
N ALA A 70 3.81 54.37 -9.86
CA ALA A 70 3.99 53.45 -10.99
C ALA A 70 4.89 53.85 -12.19
N LYS A 71 6.03 53.15 -12.31
CA LYS A 71 6.54 52.68 -13.60
C LYS A 71 7.37 51.40 -13.47
N ALA A 72 6.83 50.35 -14.09
CA ALA A 72 7.49 49.27 -14.81
C ALA A 72 8.85 48.71 -14.35
N ALA A 73 8.86 47.36 -14.29
CA ALA A 73 9.97 46.47 -14.60
C ALA A 73 11.08 46.29 -13.54
N ALA A 74 10.88 45.30 -12.67
CA ALA A 74 11.92 44.37 -12.24
C ALA A 74 11.26 43.12 -11.63
N GLN A 75 10.70 42.25 -12.48
CA GLN A 75 10.53 40.84 -12.11
C GLN A 75 11.94 40.26 -11.96
N GLN A 76 12.38 40.08 -10.72
CA GLN A 76 13.57 39.30 -10.40
C GLN A 76 13.26 37.82 -10.69
N GLU A 77 13.63 37.42 -11.91
CA GLU A 77 14.38 36.20 -12.21
C GLU A 77 13.99 34.93 -11.43
N GLN A 78 12.86 34.34 -11.81
CA GLN A 78 12.62 32.91 -11.60
C GLN A 78 13.48 32.12 -12.58
N GLY A 79 14.36 31.28 -12.03
CA GLY A 79 15.31 30.46 -12.76
C GLY A 79 14.67 29.65 -13.89
N ALA A 80 15.38 29.60 -15.02
CA ALA A 80 14.97 28.89 -16.21
C ALA A 80 14.71 27.40 -15.92
N GLN A 81 13.54 26.89 -16.35
CA GLN A 81 13.29 25.46 -16.43
C GLN A 81 14.26 24.83 -17.43
N GLY A 82 14.95 23.76 -17.01
CA GLY A 82 15.83 22.99 -17.88
C GLY A 82 15.09 22.39 -19.07
N ALA A 83 15.80 22.21 -20.19
CA ALA A 83 15.23 21.70 -21.44
C ALA A 83 14.54 20.34 -21.26
N ALA A 84 13.40 20.15 -21.93
CA ALA A 84 12.63 18.91 -21.92
C ALA A 84 13.50 17.71 -22.37
N GLY A 85 13.52 16.64 -21.55
CA GLY A 85 14.21 15.40 -21.88
C GLY A 85 13.68 14.78 -23.18
N LYS A 86 14.59 14.20 -23.99
CA LYS A 86 14.21 13.57 -25.26
C LYS A 86 13.29 12.36 -25.00
N LYS A 87 12.13 12.34 -25.66
CA LYS A 87 11.20 11.19 -25.63
C LYS A 87 11.86 9.98 -26.28
N ALA A 88 11.96 8.86 -25.56
CA ALA A 88 12.40 7.59 -26.13
C ALA A 88 11.24 6.94 -26.91
N LYS A 89 11.47 6.66 -28.20
CA LYS A 89 10.58 5.80 -29.01
C LYS A 89 10.91 4.33 -28.69
N PRO A 90 9.95 3.50 -28.26
CA PRO A 90 10.17 2.07 -28.07
C PRO A 90 10.58 1.39 -29.38
N ARG A 91 11.50 0.43 -29.31
CA ARG A 91 11.81 -0.44 -30.45
C ARG A 91 10.64 -1.37 -30.70
N GLU A 92 10.28 -1.53 -31.97
CA GLU A 92 9.34 -2.53 -32.44
C GLU A 92 9.97 -3.91 -32.21
N VAL A 93 9.41 -4.68 -31.28
CA VAL A 93 9.83 -6.06 -31.03
C VAL A 93 8.89 -6.94 -31.84
N THR A 94 9.41 -7.52 -32.92
CA THR A 94 8.73 -8.58 -33.65
C THR A 94 8.71 -9.82 -32.75
N ALA A 95 7.54 -10.15 -32.22
CA ALA A 95 7.33 -11.42 -31.50
C ALA A 95 7.18 -12.54 -32.54
N PRO A 96 7.95 -13.65 -32.45
CA PRO A 96 7.78 -14.77 -33.36
C PRO A 96 6.44 -15.48 -33.10
N ASP A 97 5.72 -15.82 -34.18
CA ASP A 97 4.43 -16.49 -34.12
C ASP A 97 4.52 -17.86 -33.43
N PRO A 98 3.74 -18.14 -32.37
CA PRO A 98 3.63 -19.48 -31.81
C PRO A 98 2.73 -20.34 -32.71
N LYS A 99 3.30 -21.35 -33.36
CA LYS A 99 2.52 -22.40 -34.03
C LYS A 99 1.88 -23.31 -33.00
N ILE A 100 0.62 -23.06 -32.66
CA ILE A 100 -0.22 -24.01 -31.93
C ILE A 100 -1.26 -24.55 -32.92
N VAL A 101 -1.05 -25.77 -33.39
CA VAL A 101 -2.06 -26.51 -34.16
C VAL A 101 -3.11 -27.01 -33.17
N ILE A 102 -4.22 -26.30 -33.05
CA ILE A 102 -5.37 -26.78 -32.29
C ILE A 102 -6.03 -27.86 -33.14
N SER A 103 -5.94 -29.12 -32.72
CA SER A 103 -6.73 -30.20 -33.32
C SER A 103 -8.19 -30.01 -32.93
N GLU A 104 -9.04 -29.80 -33.92
CA GLU A 104 -10.47 -29.58 -33.75
C GLU A 104 -11.16 -30.92 -33.41
N LYS A 105 -11.82 -30.97 -32.25
CA LYS A 105 -12.59 -32.15 -31.82
C LYS A 105 -13.96 -32.09 -32.50
N PRO A 106 -14.47 -33.17 -33.14
CA PRO A 106 -15.74 -33.10 -33.85
C PRO A 106 -16.91 -32.83 -32.90
N ALA A 107 -17.80 -31.92 -33.30
CA ALA A 107 -19.05 -31.66 -32.60
C ALA A 107 -20.04 -32.83 -32.78
N PRO A 108 -20.88 -33.12 -31.76
CA PRO A 108 -21.92 -34.14 -31.89
C PRO A 108 -23.02 -33.69 -32.87
N PRO A 109 -23.68 -34.62 -33.59
CA PRO A 109 -24.74 -34.27 -34.54
C PRO A 109 -25.97 -33.73 -33.81
N ALA A 110 -26.56 -32.66 -34.37
CA ALA A 110 -27.79 -32.06 -33.87
C ALA A 110 -29.00 -32.96 -34.19
N SER A 111 -29.84 -33.18 -33.19
CA SER A 111 -31.07 -33.98 -33.28
C SER A 111 -32.27 -33.13 -33.70
N SER A 112 -32.27 -32.54 -34.89
CA SER A 112 -33.51 -32.02 -35.53
C SER A 112 -33.26 -31.56 -36.96
N THR A 113 -34.14 -31.92 -37.90
CA THR A 113 -34.13 -31.50 -39.32
C THR A 113 -35.43 -30.79 -39.73
N GLY A 114 -36.12 -30.13 -38.80
CA GLY A 114 -37.39 -29.43 -39.08
C GLY A 114 -37.20 -28.05 -39.74
N THR A 115 -37.95 -27.77 -40.82
CA THR A 115 -37.86 -26.54 -41.63
C THR A 115 -39.03 -25.56 -41.43
N GLU A 116 -39.69 -25.57 -40.27
CA GLU A 116 -40.81 -24.65 -40.02
C GLU A 116 -40.36 -23.29 -39.48
N ASN A 117 -40.58 -22.24 -40.28
CA ASN A 117 -40.37 -20.83 -39.91
C ASN A 117 -41.63 -20.20 -39.32
N ARG A 118 -42.09 -20.66 -38.14
CA ARG A 118 -43.11 -19.92 -37.40
C ARG A 118 -43.02 -20.16 -35.89
N SER A 119 -42.51 -19.17 -35.16
CA SER A 119 -43.31 -18.41 -34.19
C SER A 119 -42.51 -17.25 -33.57
N GLY A 120 -42.96 -16.02 -33.84
CA GLY A 120 -42.99 -14.98 -32.81
C GLY A 120 -41.87 -13.93 -32.76
N ALA A 121 -41.85 -12.98 -33.71
CA ALA A 121 -41.48 -11.59 -33.42
C ALA A 121 -42.09 -10.69 -34.51
N ARG A 122 -42.95 -9.75 -34.11
CA ARG A 122 -43.66 -8.83 -35.02
C ARG A 122 -42.75 -7.67 -35.41
N GLU A 123 -42.96 -7.17 -36.62
CA GLU A 123 -42.40 -5.94 -37.16
C GLU A 123 -43.04 -4.71 -36.49
N ALA A 124 -42.25 -3.95 -35.74
CA ALA A 124 -42.32 -2.48 -35.55
C ALA A 124 -41.52 -2.08 -34.31
N GLY A 125 -40.32 -1.55 -34.54
CA GLY A 125 -39.52 -0.84 -33.55
C GLY A 125 -38.66 0.17 -34.29
N GLU A 126 -39.08 1.43 -34.27
CA GLU A 126 -38.33 2.56 -34.78
C GLU A 126 -37.00 2.70 -34.03
N GLY A 127 -35.90 2.78 -34.78
CA GLY A 127 -34.58 3.03 -34.24
C GLY A 127 -33.58 3.35 -35.36
N THR A 128 -33.19 4.61 -35.46
CA THR A 128 -32.25 5.13 -36.46
C THR A 128 -30.84 4.56 -36.25
N GLY A 129 -30.50 3.52 -37.02
CA GLY A 129 -29.14 2.98 -37.09
C GLY A 129 -28.26 3.84 -37.99
N ALA A 130 -27.57 4.82 -37.39
CA ALA A 130 -26.41 5.44 -38.03
C ALA A 130 -25.23 4.45 -38.00
N GLY A 131 -24.59 4.29 -39.15
CA GLY A 131 -23.57 3.27 -39.39
C GLY A 131 -22.26 3.46 -38.63
N GLY A 132 -21.61 2.34 -38.37
CA GLY A 132 -20.22 2.26 -37.94
C GLY A 132 -19.78 0.79 -37.92
N THR A 133 -19.00 0.37 -38.91
CA THR A 133 -18.29 -0.91 -38.91
C THR A 133 -16.99 -0.75 -38.14
N GLY A 134 -16.87 -1.46 -37.01
CA GLY A 134 -15.62 -1.64 -36.28
C GLY A 134 -15.57 -3.05 -35.69
N THR A 135 -14.67 -3.89 -36.17
CA THR A 135 -14.40 -5.22 -35.60
C THR A 135 -13.34 -5.10 -34.51
N GLY A 136 -13.76 -4.64 -33.33
CA GLY A 136 -12.94 -4.73 -32.12
C GLY A 136 -13.13 -6.10 -31.48
N THR A 137 -12.08 -6.94 -31.47
CA THR A 137 -12.08 -8.15 -30.65
C THR A 137 -11.78 -7.75 -29.21
N GLY A 138 -12.83 -7.52 -28.43
CA GLY A 138 -12.74 -7.30 -27.00
C GLY A 138 -12.18 -8.56 -26.31
N ALA A 139 -10.88 -8.56 -26.04
CA ALA A 139 -10.26 -9.47 -25.09
C ALA A 139 -10.45 -8.88 -23.69
N GLY A 140 -11.46 -9.37 -22.97
CA GLY A 140 -11.59 -9.13 -21.53
C GLY A 140 -10.46 -9.84 -20.81
N GLY A 141 -9.67 -9.09 -20.02
CA GLY A 141 -8.58 -9.73 -19.30
C GLY A 141 -7.59 -8.81 -18.60
N GLU A 142 -8.04 -7.76 -17.93
CA GLU A 142 -7.34 -7.19 -16.77
C GLU A 142 -8.37 -6.40 -15.95
N GLY A 143 -8.76 -6.95 -14.81
CA GLY A 143 -9.56 -6.22 -13.83
C GLY A 143 -8.71 -5.15 -13.17
N SER A 144 -8.44 -4.05 -13.86
CA SER A 144 -8.15 -2.80 -13.17
C SER A 144 -9.47 -2.39 -12.51
N GLY A 145 -9.57 -2.63 -11.20
CA GLY A 145 -10.70 -2.14 -10.43
C GLY A 145 -10.79 -0.64 -10.62
N GLN A 146 -11.71 -0.21 -11.48
CA GLN A 146 -12.11 1.17 -11.62
C GLN A 146 -12.90 1.50 -10.34
N GLY A 147 -12.18 1.91 -9.30
CA GLY A 147 -12.80 2.50 -8.11
C GLY A 147 -13.45 3.81 -8.51
N GLY A 148 -14.77 3.79 -8.67
CA GLY A 148 -15.55 5.00 -8.89
C GLY A 148 -15.45 5.95 -7.70
N GLY A 149 -15.27 7.24 -8.00
CA GLY A 149 -15.54 8.35 -7.07
C GLY A 149 -14.38 8.77 -6.16
N GLY A 150 -13.47 9.58 -6.69
CA GLY A 150 -12.41 10.25 -5.91
C GLY A 150 -11.27 9.29 -5.53
N GLY A 151 -10.05 9.60 -5.97
CA GLY A 151 -8.88 8.75 -5.69
C GLY A 151 -8.74 8.40 -4.21
N ILE A 152 -8.21 7.20 -3.93
CA ILE A 152 -7.91 6.75 -2.57
C ILE A 152 -6.88 7.72 -1.96
N ALA A 153 -7.29 8.50 -0.97
CA ALA A 153 -6.42 9.40 -0.22
C ALA A 153 -5.71 8.67 0.92
N SER A 154 -6.35 7.67 1.54
CA SER A 154 -5.75 6.81 2.56
C SER A 154 -6.02 5.34 2.26
N LYS A 155 -5.01 4.48 2.43
CA LYS A 155 -5.13 3.03 2.21
C LYS A 155 -5.77 2.34 3.41
N ALA A 156 -6.42 1.20 3.17
CA ALA A 156 -6.92 0.36 4.25
C ALA A 156 -5.77 -0.15 5.14
N GLU A 157 -6.02 -0.22 6.44
CA GLU A 157 -5.04 -0.65 7.44
C GLU A 157 -5.62 -1.78 8.31
N LYS A 158 -4.89 -2.89 8.44
CA LYS A 158 -5.29 -4.01 9.30
C LYS A 158 -5.07 -3.65 10.77
N ILE A 159 -6.16 -3.64 11.54
CA ILE A 159 -6.14 -3.27 12.98
C ILE A 159 -6.29 -4.48 13.92
N LYS A 160 -6.79 -5.64 13.43
CA LYS A 160 -6.96 -6.86 14.24
C LYS A 160 -6.96 -8.13 13.39
N GLY A 161 -6.79 -9.27 14.05
CA GLY A 161 -7.15 -10.58 13.53
C GLY A 161 -5.97 -11.46 13.15
N ASP A 162 -4.90 -11.45 13.93
CA ASP A 162 -3.67 -12.15 13.58
C ASP A 162 -3.88 -13.65 13.31
N ILE A 163 -3.05 -14.16 12.40
CA ILE A 163 -2.95 -15.56 12.07
C ILE A 163 -1.61 -16.06 12.60
N ASN A 164 -1.63 -17.17 13.31
CA ASN A 164 -0.47 -17.81 13.88
C ASN A 164 0.07 -18.89 12.94
N SER A 165 1.28 -18.70 12.44
CA SER A 165 1.94 -19.61 11.47
C SER A 165 2.05 -21.07 11.92
N ALA A 166 2.04 -21.35 13.23
CA ALA A 166 2.19 -22.69 13.78
C ALA A 166 0.87 -23.33 14.25
N ARG A 167 -0.06 -22.54 14.80
CA ARG A 167 -1.32 -23.05 15.39
C ARG A 167 -2.47 -23.12 14.40
N ASP A 168 -2.50 -22.22 13.43
CA ASP A 168 -3.64 -22.07 12.53
C ASP A 168 -3.53 -22.93 11.27
N TYR A 169 -2.45 -23.69 11.09
CA TYR A 169 -2.17 -24.47 9.89
C TYR A 169 -1.93 -25.96 10.21
N PRO A 170 -2.19 -26.89 9.27
CA PRO A 170 -2.02 -28.32 9.49
C PRO A 170 -0.58 -28.71 9.81
N ARG A 171 -0.36 -29.70 10.67
CA ARG A 171 1.00 -30.10 11.09
C ARG A 171 1.70 -30.95 10.05
N GLU A 172 0.94 -31.75 9.32
CA GLU A 172 1.36 -32.68 8.27
C GLU A 172 2.08 -31.97 7.11
N SER A 173 1.65 -30.78 6.75
CA SER A 173 2.25 -29.99 5.66
C SER A 173 3.30 -28.98 6.15
N ARG A 174 3.67 -29.03 7.43
CA ARG A 174 4.52 -28.02 8.06
C ARG A 174 5.86 -27.88 7.35
N ASP A 175 6.52 -28.99 7.04
CA ASP A 175 7.85 -28.99 6.43
C ASP A 175 7.85 -28.42 5.01
N ALA A 176 6.80 -28.69 4.23
CA ALA A 176 6.63 -28.15 2.88
C ALA A 176 6.48 -26.61 2.84
N ARG A 177 6.00 -26.00 3.94
CA ARG A 177 5.77 -24.55 4.03
C ARG A 177 6.98 -23.76 4.49
N ILE A 178 8.01 -24.40 5.03
CA ILE A 178 9.12 -23.70 5.68
C ILE A 178 9.96 -22.95 4.64
N GLY A 179 10.22 -21.67 4.92
CA GLY A 179 10.88 -20.77 3.97
C GLY A 179 9.96 -20.31 2.83
N ALA A 180 8.73 -20.80 2.76
CA ALA A 180 7.74 -20.38 1.79
C ALA A 180 6.78 -19.33 2.35
N SER A 181 5.96 -18.76 1.47
CA SER A 181 4.92 -17.81 1.83
C SER A 181 3.73 -17.89 0.89
N VAL A 182 2.57 -17.45 1.37
CA VAL A 182 1.40 -17.15 0.54
C VAL A 182 1.12 -15.65 0.60
N VAL A 183 0.74 -15.07 -0.54
CA VAL A 183 0.25 -13.69 -0.62
C VAL A 183 -1.22 -13.72 -0.99
N ILE A 184 -2.05 -13.07 -0.18
CA ILE A 184 -3.49 -12.92 -0.42
C ILE A 184 -3.84 -11.46 -0.73
N ALA A 185 -4.87 -11.26 -1.54
CA ALA A 185 -5.48 -9.97 -1.82
C ALA A 185 -6.93 -9.98 -1.30
N ILE A 186 -7.23 -9.06 -0.39
CA ILE A 186 -8.50 -8.95 0.31
C ILE A 186 -9.21 -7.69 -0.14
N THR A 187 -10.47 -7.80 -0.55
CA THR A 187 -11.32 -6.62 -0.75
C THR A 187 -11.86 -6.19 0.61
N VAL A 188 -11.54 -4.98 1.03
CA VAL A 188 -11.97 -4.39 2.30
C VAL A 188 -13.12 -3.44 2.02
N GLY A 189 -14.29 -3.72 2.60
CA GLY A 189 -15.47 -2.88 2.45
C GLY A 189 -15.36 -1.57 3.24
N THR A 190 -16.28 -0.64 2.96
CA THR A 190 -16.39 0.66 3.65
C THR A 190 -16.65 0.53 5.15
N ASP A 191 -17.13 -0.63 5.61
CA ASP A 191 -17.34 -0.99 7.01
C ASP A 191 -16.09 -1.58 7.70
N GLY A 192 -14.94 -1.62 7.02
CA GLY A 192 -13.69 -2.16 7.55
C GLY A 192 -13.68 -3.68 7.68
N ARG A 193 -14.62 -4.38 7.02
CA ARG A 193 -14.70 -5.84 7.00
C ARG A 193 -14.20 -6.42 5.66
N PRO A 194 -13.57 -7.61 5.68
CA PRO A 194 -13.29 -8.36 4.46
C PRO A 194 -14.59 -8.69 3.71
N ARG A 195 -14.63 -8.43 2.40
CA ARG A 195 -15.72 -8.79 1.49
C ARG A 195 -15.40 -9.99 0.61
N SER A 196 -14.14 -10.09 0.17
CA SER A 196 -13.63 -11.25 -0.57
C SER A 196 -12.14 -11.43 -0.34
N CYS A 197 -11.64 -12.65 -0.48
CA CYS A 197 -10.21 -12.98 -0.45
C CYS A 197 -9.87 -13.83 -1.67
N ARG A 198 -8.75 -13.50 -2.33
CA ARG A 198 -8.15 -14.34 -3.37
C ARG A 198 -6.67 -14.55 -3.06
N VAL A 199 -6.16 -15.71 -3.46
CA VAL A 199 -4.72 -15.99 -3.42
C VAL A 199 -4.06 -15.28 -4.60
N ALA A 200 -3.20 -14.31 -4.31
CA ALA A 200 -2.47 -13.53 -5.31
C ALA A 200 -1.13 -14.20 -5.69
N ARG A 201 -0.49 -14.87 -4.74
CA ARG A 201 0.66 -15.75 -4.97
C ARG A 201 0.53 -16.99 -4.11
N PRO A 202 0.36 -18.18 -4.72
CA PRO A 202 0.21 -19.42 -3.97
C PRO A 202 1.52 -19.82 -3.29
N SER A 203 1.41 -20.63 -2.25
CA SER A 203 2.53 -21.34 -1.64
C SER A 203 2.64 -22.78 -2.20
N PRO A 204 3.66 -23.55 -1.80
CA PRO A 204 3.73 -24.98 -2.10
C PRO A 204 2.63 -25.83 -1.41
N ASP A 205 1.82 -25.25 -0.52
CA ASP A 205 0.74 -25.92 0.20
C ASP A 205 -0.63 -25.26 -0.09
N PRO A 206 -1.40 -25.82 -1.04
CA PRO A 206 -2.72 -25.28 -1.40
C PRO A 206 -3.75 -25.30 -0.26
N GLU A 207 -3.62 -26.22 0.69
CA GLU A 207 -4.53 -26.28 1.84
C GLU A 207 -4.25 -25.11 2.78
N ALA A 208 -2.98 -24.81 3.05
CA ALA A 208 -2.60 -23.63 3.81
C ALA A 208 -3.05 -22.34 3.12
N ASP A 209 -2.95 -22.23 1.80
CA ASP A 209 -3.40 -21.05 1.06
C ASP A 209 -4.91 -20.79 1.26
N ARG A 210 -5.73 -21.85 1.17
CA ARG A 210 -7.17 -21.79 1.45
C ARG A 210 -7.43 -21.37 2.89
N ILE A 211 -6.74 -21.98 3.85
CA ILE A 211 -6.86 -21.65 5.28
C ILE A 211 -6.49 -20.19 5.54
N THR A 212 -5.43 -19.67 4.91
CA THR A 212 -5.03 -18.27 5.03
C THR A 212 -6.17 -17.33 4.60
N CYS A 213 -6.80 -17.58 3.46
CA CYS A 213 -7.95 -16.78 3.04
C CYS A 213 -9.15 -16.93 3.98
N ASP A 214 -9.50 -18.15 4.39
CA ASP A 214 -10.62 -18.41 5.30
C ASP A 214 -10.46 -17.67 6.64
N LEU A 215 -9.24 -17.68 7.18
CA LEU A 215 -8.91 -17.01 8.44
C LEU A 215 -8.89 -15.49 8.28
N ALA A 216 -8.36 -14.98 7.17
CA ALA A 216 -8.39 -13.55 6.88
C ALA A 216 -9.83 -13.03 6.83
N MET A 217 -10.71 -13.74 6.10
CA MET A 217 -12.13 -13.40 6.00
C MET A 217 -12.84 -13.42 7.36
N LYS A 218 -12.53 -14.40 8.22
CA LYS A 218 -13.18 -14.54 9.54
C LYS A 218 -12.65 -13.52 10.56
N ARG A 219 -11.33 -13.33 10.63
CA ARG A 219 -10.66 -12.68 11.76
C ARG A 219 -10.21 -11.25 11.48
N PHE A 220 -9.84 -10.91 10.24
CA PHE A 220 -9.24 -9.60 9.97
C PHE A 220 -10.26 -8.48 10.17
N ARG A 221 -9.81 -7.39 10.77
CA ARG A 221 -10.57 -6.13 10.87
C ARG A 221 -9.67 -5.01 10.39
N PHE A 222 -10.28 -4.03 9.73
CA PHE A 222 -9.58 -2.94 9.09
C PHE A 222 -10.14 -1.59 9.51
N ARG A 223 -9.27 -0.59 9.48
CA ARG A 223 -9.67 0.79 9.18
C ARG A 223 -9.82 0.87 7.64
N PRO A 224 -11.00 1.24 7.11
CA PRO A 224 -11.22 1.28 5.66
C PRO A 224 -10.35 2.35 5.01
N ALA A 225 -10.13 2.21 3.70
CA ALA A 225 -9.56 3.29 2.90
C ALA A 225 -10.52 4.47 2.84
N THR A 226 -10.00 5.68 2.63
CA THR A 226 -10.84 6.88 2.45
C THR A 226 -10.48 7.61 1.16
N ASN A 227 -11.46 8.28 0.56
CA ASN A 227 -11.23 9.23 -0.54
C ASN A 227 -10.75 10.60 -0.02
N ALA A 228 -10.56 11.56 -0.93
CA ALA A 228 -10.11 12.92 -0.60
C ALA A 228 -11.07 13.67 0.36
N ASP A 229 -12.37 13.33 0.32
CA ASP A 229 -13.40 13.92 1.19
C ASP A 229 -13.48 13.23 2.57
N GLY A 230 -12.59 12.26 2.84
CA GLY A 230 -12.58 11.49 4.09
C GLY A 230 -13.68 10.42 4.18
N GLN A 231 -14.42 10.16 3.10
CA GLN A 231 -15.45 9.13 3.07
C GLN A 231 -14.83 7.75 2.88
N PRO A 232 -15.30 6.71 3.60
CA PRO A 232 -14.77 5.37 3.46
C PRO A 232 -15.11 4.80 2.08
N VAL A 233 -14.12 4.21 1.42
CA VAL A 233 -14.26 3.58 0.10
C VAL A 233 -13.78 2.13 0.13
N GLU A 234 -14.37 1.30 -0.73
CA GLU A 234 -13.89 -0.07 -0.91
C GLU A 234 -12.49 -0.06 -1.54
N SER A 235 -11.61 -0.94 -1.06
CA SER A 235 -10.24 -1.04 -1.57
C SER A 235 -9.67 -2.45 -1.43
N VAL A 236 -8.59 -2.73 -2.17
CA VAL A 236 -7.86 -4.01 -2.07
C VAL A 236 -6.67 -3.86 -1.11
N TYR A 237 -6.55 -4.79 -0.16
CA TYR A 237 -5.45 -4.92 0.78
C TYR A 237 -4.66 -6.21 0.53
N GLY A 238 -3.35 -6.10 0.32
CA GLY A 238 -2.44 -7.23 0.19
C GLY A 238 -1.87 -7.66 1.54
N TRP A 239 -1.82 -8.97 1.81
CA TRP A 239 -1.22 -9.52 3.03
C TRP A 239 -0.40 -10.77 2.74
N GLN A 240 0.71 -10.95 3.46
CA GLN A 240 1.62 -12.09 3.29
C GLN A 240 1.73 -12.90 4.58
N GLN A 241 1.58 -14.22 4.48
CA GLN A 241 1.95 -15.16 5.53
C GLN A 241 3.30 -15.77 5.18
N LEU A 242 4.28 -15.65 6.08
CA LEU A 242 5.57 -16.33 6.01
C LEU A 242 5.63 -17.47 7.03
N TRP A 243 6.19 -18.61 6.66
CA TRP A 243 6.47 -19.71 7.60
C TRP A 243 7.98 -19.92 7.73
N PHE A 244 8.50 -19.86 8.95
CA PHE A 244 9.92 -20.05 9.25
C PHE A 244 10.08 -20.82 10.56
N TYR A 245 11.22 -21.52 10.71
CA TYR A 245 11.64 -21.99 12.04
C TYR A 245 12.03 -20.80 12.88
N LYS A 246 11.48 -20.71 14.10
CA LYS A 246 12.17 -19.98 15.17
C LYS A 246 13.42 -20.80 15.44
N GLY A 247 14.58 -20.36 14.95
CA GLY A 247 15.84 -21.06 15.19
C GLY A 247 15.98 -21.37 16.69
N SER A 248 16.27 -22.63 17.00
CA SER A 248 16.87 -23.01 18.26
C SER A 248 18.13 -22.16 18.44
N ARG A 249 18.13 -21.33 19.49
CA ARG A 249 19.34 -20.67 19.95
C ARG A 249 20.33 -21.71 20.46
#